data_AF-A0A2D4KFD9-F1
#
_entry.id   AF-A0A2D4KFD9-F1
#
_cell.length_a   1.000
_cell.length_b   1.000
_cell.length_c   1.000
_cell.angle_alpha   90.00
_cell.angle_beta   90.00
_cell.angle_gamma   90.00
#
_symmetry.space_group_name_H-M   'P 1'
#
loop_
_entity.id
_entity.type
_entity.pdbx_description
1 polymer ?
#
loop_
_entity_poly.entity_id
_entity_poly.type
_entity_poly.pdbx_seq_one_letter_code
_entity_poly.pdbx_strand_id
1 'polypeptide(L)'
;FHSDGCLQIIDRKKDLVKLQAGEYVSLGKVEAALKNCPLIDNICAYAKSNQSYVISFVVPNQKKLMALAEQRGMSDNWINICNNPVMESEVLKEIKDMANKKS
;
A
#
# COMPACT_ATOMS: atom_id res chain seq x y z
N PHE A 1 38.35 1.18 -0.59
CA PHE A 1 38.88 -0.05 0.04
C PHE A 1 38.93 0.17 1.54
N HIS A 2 37.97 -0.41 2.27
CA HIS A 2 38.08 -0.63 3.73
C HIS A 2 38.65 -2.04 3.93
N SER A 3 39.49 -2.21 4.93
CA SER A 3 40.37 -3.37 5.15
C SER A 3 39.70 -4.68 5.60
N ASP A 4 38.43 -4.91 5.25
CA ASP A 4 37.69 -6.08 5.75
C ASP A 4 36.78 -6.76 4.72
N GLY A 5 37.06 -6.64 3.41
CA GLY A 5 36.55 -7.56 2.38
C GLY A 5 35.02 -7.82 2.31
N CYS A 6 34.21 -7.11 3.08
CA CYS A 6 32.79 -7.33 3.20
C CYS A 6 32.12 -6.53 2.09
N LEU A 7 31.76 -7.24 1.03
CA LEU A 7 30.77 -6.78 0.08
C LEU A 7 29.43 -6.66 0.85
N GLN A 8 29.19 -5.49 1.46
CA GLN A 8 27.86 -5.15 1.96
C GLN A 8 26.97 -4.90 0.76
N ILE A 9 26.35 -5.97 0.27
CA ILE A 9 25.21 -5.85 -0.62
C ILE A 9 24.07 -5.27 0.23
N ILE A 10 23.83 -3.96 0.07
CA ILE A 10 22.64 -3.31 0.65
C ILE A 10 21.47 -3.63 -0.29
N ASP A 11 21.08 -4.90 -0.35
CA ASP A 11 19.84 -5.32 -0.98
C ASP A 11 18.70 -5.02 -0.01
N ARG A 12 17.68 -4.28 -0.47
CA ARG A 12 16.37 -3.99 0.17
C ARG A 12 16.27 -3.97 1.70
N LYS A 13 17.35 -3.64 2.43
CA LYS A 13 17.36 -3.59 3.90
C LYS A 13 16.47 -2.48 4.47
N LYS A 14 16.01 -1.57 3.61
CA LYS A 14 15.07 -0.50 3.96
C LYS A 14 13.60 -0.95 3.95
N ASP A 15 13.27 -2.10 3.37
CA ASP A 15 11.90 -2.63 3.38
C ASP A 15 11.50 -3.25 4.72
N LEU A 16 12.45 -3.69 5.56
CA LEU A 16 12.16 -4.27 6.86
C LEU A 16 12.07 -3.18 7.94
N VAL A 17 10.85 -2.77 8.28
CA VAL A 17 10.61 -1.84 9.38
C VAL A 17 10.39 -2.64 10.65
N LYS A 18 11.22 -2.37 11.67
CA LYS A 18 11.09 -2.99 12.98
C LYS A 18 10.09 -2.17 13.80
N LEU A 19 8.90 -2.73 14.06
CA LEU A 19 7.97 -2.15 15.02
C LEU A 19 8.49 -2.42 16.44
N GLN A 20 8.19 -1.52 17.38
CA GLN A 20 8.69 -1.58 18.77
C GLN A 20 8.36 -2.88 19.49
N ALA A 21 7.38 -3.66 19.01
CA ALA A 21 6.98 -4.97 19.54
C ALA A 21 7.89 -6.14 19.13
N GLY A 22 8.91 -5.90 18.29
CA GLY A 22 9.79 -6.98 17.79
C GLY A 22 9.31 -7.65 16.51
N GLU A 23 8.17 -7.22 15.96
CA GLU A 23 7.67 -7.65 14.67
C GLU A 23 8.37 -6.89 13.53
N TYR A 24 8.79 -7.65 12.52
CA TYR A 24 9.39 -7.12 11.30
C TYR A 24 8.31 -7.02 10.22
N VAL A 25 7.99 -5.79 9.81
CA VAL A 25 7.04 -5.55 8.72
C VAL A 25 7.83 -5.25 7.45
N SER A 26 7.70 -6.12 6.46
CA SER A 26 8.25 -5.89 5.12
C SER A 26 7.33 -4.98 4.32
N LEU A 27 7.78 -3.78 3.97
CA LEU A 27 7.08 -2.84 3.09
C LEU A 27 6.72 -3.51 1.77
N GLY A 28 7.66 -4.19 1.12
CA GLY A 28 7.39 -4.97 -0.09
C GLY A 28 6.32 -6.06 0.07
N LYS A 29 6.14 -6.64 1.27
CA LYS A 29 5.05 -7.60 1.54
C LYS A 29 3.70 -6.88 1.63
N VAL A 30 3.67 -5.71 2.26
CA VAL A 30 2.49 -4.83 2.32
C VAL A 30 2.13 -4.32 0.92
N GLU A 31 3.10 -3.83 0.15
CA GLU A 31 2.93 -3.43 -1.25
C GLU A 31 2.42 -4.59 -2.09
N ALA A 32 3.00 -5.79 -1.96
CA ALA A 32 2.56 -6.96 -2.74
C ALA A 32 1.15 -7.42 -2.33
N ALA A 33 0.77 -7.33 -1.05
CA ALA A 33 -0.58 -7.64 -0.60
C ALA A 33 -1.60 -6.64 -1.20
N LEU A 34 -1.27 -5.35 -1.16
CA LEU A 34 -2.14 -4.28 -1.65
C LEU A 34 -2.16 -4.19 -3.19
N LYS A 35 -1.07 -4.53 -3.86
CA LYS A 35 -0.99 -4.62 -5.33
C LYS A 35 -1.87 -5.71 -5.91
N ASN A 36 -2.28 -6.70 -5.11
CA ASN A 36 -3.30 -7.67 -5.53
C ASN A 36 -4.72 -7.07 -5.57
N CYS A 37 -4.92 -5.87 -5.02
CA CYS A 37 -6.22 -5.20 -5.07
C CYS A 37 -6.49 -4.72 -6.51
N PRO A 38 -7.57 -5.19 -7.16
CA PRO A 38 -7.88 -4.78 -8.53
C PRO A 38 -8.26 -3.30 -8.64
N LEU A 39 -8.59 -2.63 -7.53
CA LEU A 39 -8.94 -1.21 -7.49
C LEU A 39 -7.71 -0.29 -7.48
N ILE A 40 -6.50 -0.84 -7.25
CA ILE A 40 -5.26 -0.08 -7.13
C ILE A 40 -4.42 -0.33 -8.38
N ASP A 41 -3.96 0.75 -9.01
CA ASP A 41 -3.06 0.69 -10.16
C ASP A 41 -1.60 0.63 -9.71
N ASN A 42 -1.22 1.56 -8.84
CA ASN A 42 0.12 1.64 -8.27
C ASN A 42 0.06 1.83 -6.76
N ILE A 43 0.99 1.20 -6.06
CA ILE A 43 1.24 1.45 -4.64
C ILE A 43 2.73 1.69 -4.43
N CYS A 44 3.06 2.66 -3.58
CA CYS A 44 4.40 2.92 -3.12
C CYS A 44 4.39 3.10 -1.60
N ALA A 45 4.88 2.10 -0.88
CA ALA A 45 5.10 2.17 0.56
C ALA A 45 6.43 2.85 0.85
N TYR A 46 6.38 3.88 1.65
CA TYR A 46 7.53 4.63 2.15
C TYR A 46 7.58 4.54 3.67
N ALA A 47 8.68 4.01 4.19
CA ALA A 47 8.96 4.11 5.61
C ALA A 47 10.40 4.52 5.84
N LYS A 48 10.59 5.27 6.92
CA LYS A 48 11.89 5.70 7.37
C LYS A 48 12.24 4.89 8.60
N SER A 49 13.45 4.31 8.65
CA SER A 49 13.92 3.53 9.80
C SER A 49 13.92 4.30 11.13
N ASN A 50 13.89 5.63 11.07
CA ASN A 50 13.80 6.53 12.22
C ASN A 50 12.35 6.88 12.62
N GLN A 51 11.35 6.31 11.97
CA GLN A 51 9.93 6.55 12.24
C GLN A 51 9.22 5.21 12.45
N SER A 52 8.43 5.13 13.53
CA SER A 52 7.67 3.93 13.88
C SER A 52 6.42 3.72 13.01
N TYR A 53 6.25 4.52 11.96
CA TYR A 53 5.09 4.48 11.08
C TYR A 53 5.52 4.34 9.62
N VAL A 54 4.67 3.67 8.84
CA VAL A 54 4.78 3.49 7.40
C VAL A 54 3.74 4.38 6.74
N ILE A 55 4.15 5.12 5.71
CA ILE A 55 3.24 5.86 4.84
C ILE A 55 3.16 5.09 3.52
N SER A 56 2.01 5.03 2.87
CA SER A 56 1.89 4.45 1.54
C SER A 56 1.09 5.35 0.62
N PHE A 57 1.62 5.59 -0.56
CA PHE A 57 0.92 6.25 -1.65
C PHE A 57 0.20 5.21 -2.49
N VAL A 58 -1.12 5.38 -2.62
CA VAL A 58 -1.96 4.48 -3.40
C VAL A 58 -2.55 5.28 -4.55
N VAL A 59 -2.37 4.78 -5.77
CA VAL A 59 -2.98 5.32 -6.98
C VAL A 59 -4.14 4.42 -7.35
N PRO A 60 -5.39 4.84 -7.13
CA PRO A 60 -6.55 4.06 -7.54
C PRO A 60 -6.66 4.00 -9.07
N ASN A 61 -7.10 2.87 -9.60
CA ASN A 61 -7.34 2.70 -11.02
C ASN A 61 -8.68 3.34 -11.40
N GLN A 62 -8.65 4.33 -12.30
CA GLN A 62 -9.84 5.08 -12.68
C GLN A 62 -10.96 4.21 -13.26
N LYS A 63 -10.63 3.29 -14.16
CA LYS A 63 -11.62 2.43 -14.82
C LYS A 63 -12.27 1.47 -13.83
N LYS A 64 -11.46 0.82 -12.98
CA LYS A 64 -11.94 -0.14 -11.97
C LYS A 64 -12.80 0.54 -10.91
N LEU A 65 -12.37 1.72 -10.47
CA LEU A 65 -13.06 2.47 -9.42
C LEU A 65 -14.36 3.09 -9.95
N MET A 66 -14.40 3.57 -11.20
CA MET A 66 -15.66 3.96 -11.85
C MET A 66 -16.60 2.76 -12.05
N ALA A 67 -16.10 1.61 -12.48
CA ALA A 67 -16.93 0.40 -12.61
C ALA A 67 -17.50 -0.07 -11.25
N LEU A 68 -16.71 0.04 -10.17
CA LEU A 68 -17.18 -0.23 -8.82
C LEU A 68 -18.25 0.78 -8.38
N ALA A 69 -18.05 2.06 -8.71
CA ALA A 69 -19.01 3.11 -8.42
C ALA A 69 -20.34 2.85 -9.15
N GLU A 70 -20.30 2.50 -10.44
CA GLU A 70 -21.50 2.13 -11.21
C GLU A 70 -22.21 0.91 -10.61
N GLN A 71 -21.48 -0.13 -10.18
CA GLN A 71 -22.09 -1.28 -9.49
C GLN A 71 -22.77 -0.90 -8.17
N ARG A 72 -22.28 0.15 -7.51
CA ARG A 72 -22.86 0.71 -6.29
C ARG A 72 -23.98 1.73 -6.57
N GLY A 73 -24.29 2.01 -7.84
CA GLY A 73 -25.28 3.01 -8.24
C GLY A 73 -24.76 4.45 -8.20
N MET A 74 -23.46 4.66 -8.15
CA MET A 74 -22.78 5.96 -8.21
C MET A 74 -22.19 6.19 -9.59
N SER A 75 -22.97 6.76 -10.49
CA SER A 75 -22.53 7.21 -11.81
C SER A 75 -22.26 8.71 -11.77
N ASP A 76 -21.07 9.08 -11.32
CA ASP A 76 -20.68 10.48 -11.11
C ASP A 76 -19.31 10.77 -11.75
N ASN A 77 -18.91 12.04 -11.76
CA ASN A 77 -17.63 12.40 -12.36
C ASN A 77 -16.45 11.85 -11.54
N TRP A 78 -15.30 11.52 -12.16
CA TRP A 78 -14.14 10.93 -11.46
C TRP A 78 -13.77 11.66 -10.18
N ILE A 79 -13.75 13.00 -10.24
CA ILE A 79 -13.45 13.86 -9.10
C ILE A 79 -14.47 13.68 -7.99
N ASN A 80 -15.76 13.57 -8.33
CA ASN A 80 -16.83 13.41 -7.36
C ASN A 80 -16.77 12.03 -6.70
N ILE A 81 -16.49 10.99 -7.49
CA ILE A 81 -16.30 9.62 -7.01
C ILE A 81 -15.06 9.54 -6.09
N CYS A 82 -13.95 10.17 -6.45
CA CYS A 82 -12.74 10.20 -5.61
C CYS A 82 -12.91 11.02 -4.33
N ASN A 83 -13.73 12.07 -4.34
CA ASN A 83 -14.07 12.84 -3.15
C ASN A 83 -15.25 12.23 -2.37
N ASN A 84 -15.81 11.11 -2.84
CA ASN A 84 -16.94 10.47 -2.18
C ASN A 84 -16.44 9.64 -0.99
N PRO A 85 -16.88 9.93 0.25
CA PRO A 85 -16.44 9.21 1.44
C PRO A 85 -16.82 7.72 1.40
N VAL A 86 -17.86 7.34 0.66
CA VAL A 86 -18.24 5.93 0.49
C VAL A 86 -17.19 5.19 -0.35
N MET A 87 -16.71 5.79 -1.43
CA MET A 87 -15.69 5.19 -2.29
C MET A 87 -14.34 5.15 -1.58
N GLU A 88 -13.97 6.22 -0.87
CA GLU A 88 -12.78 6.23 -0.03
C GLU A 88 -12.84 5.11 1.02
N SER A 89 -13.97 4.99 1.72
CA SER A 89 -14.15 3.93 2.73
C SER A 89 -14.13 2.54 2.12
N GLU A 90 -14.68 2.34 0.93
CA GLU A 90 -14.65 1.04 0.24
C GLU A 90 -13.23 0.67 -0.19
N VAL A 91 -12.49 1.60 -0.80
CA VAL A 91 -11.08 1.38 -1.16
C VAL A 91 -10.26 1.10 0.10
N LEU A 92 -10.46 1.88 1.17
CA LEU A 92 -9.77 1.68 2.44
C LEU A 92 -10.13 0.33 3.08
N LYS A 93 -11.39 -0.10 2.98
CA LYS A 93 -11.85 -1.38 3.48
C LYS A 93 -11.26 -2.54 2.69
N GLU A 94 -11.23 -2.45 1.36
CA GLU A 94 -10.61 -3.45 0.49
C GLU A 94 -9.10 -3.57 0.78
N ILE A 95 -8.42 -2.44 0.96
CA ILE A 95 -7.01 -2.37 1.41
C ILE A 95 -6.83 -3.10 2.74
N LYS A 96 -7.70 -2.83 3.72
CA LYS A 96 -7.66 -3.48 5.05
C LYS A 96 -7.96 -4.98 4.97
N ASP A 97 -8.95 -5.39 4.17
CA ASP A 97 -9.26 -6.81 3.96
C ASP A 97 -8.06 -7.53 3.36
N MET A 98 -7.49 -6.99 2.29
CA MET A 98 -6.31 -7.55 1.62
C MET A 98 -5.07 -7.59 2.53
N ALA A 99 -4.92 -6.62 3.43
CA ALA A 99 -3.86 -6.64 4.45
C ALA A 99 -4.09 -7.74 5.50
N ASN A 100 -5.33 -7.95 5.95
CA ASN A 100 -5.68 -8.95 6.98
C ASN A 100 -5.80 -10.38 6.44
N LYS A 101 -6.15 -10.57 5.17
CA LYS A 101 -6.42 -11.89 4.56
C LYS A 101 -5.18 -12.77 4.38
N LYS A 102 -3.98 -12.25 4.68
CA LYS A 102 -2.70 -12.97 4.62
C LYS A 102 -2.12 -13.34 5.98
N SER A 103 -2.93 -13.31 7.05
CA SER A 103 -2.54 -13.84 8.35
C SER A 103 -2.84 -15.33 8.51
#